data_AF-A0A2A3MQ24-F1
#
_entry.id   AF-A0A2A3MQ24-F1
#
_cell.length_a   1.000
_cell.length_b   1.000
_cell.length_c   1.000
_cell.angle_alpha   90.00
_cell.angle_beta   90.00
_cell.angle_gamma   90.00
#
_symmetry.space_group_name_H-M   'P 1'
#
loop_
_entity.id
_entity.type
_entity.pdbx_description
1 polymer ?
#
loop_
_entity_poly.entity_id
_entity_poly.type
_entity_poly.pdbx_seq_one_letter_code
_entity_poly.pdbx_strand_id
1 'polypeptide(L)'
;MNLWAEFYSAADELHLYRPYTSKDIDYFGRREAAQKLAQALGGKLLIPGIDNQTPETAIVEAVVDGIAIRIDFLGHVLGVRPKELTAGVAEIIVPYERAGFAGQVAIPVMNPLHCLQSRIANLHILKRPDDTARRQAAAAPIVLQEYISHALRDGDHREATRTL
;
A
#
# COMPACT_ATOMS: atom_id res chain seq x y z
N MET A 1 3.70 -0.76 0.57
CA MET A 1 5.16 -0.97 0.34
C MET A 1 5.48 -0.99 -1.15
N ASN A 2 4.97 -1.96 -1.91
CA ASN A 2 5.33 -2.15 -3.32
C ASN A 2 5.14 -0.89 -4.17
N LEU A 3 3.99 -0.22 -4.04
CA LEU A 3 3.69 1.01 -4.77
C LEU A 3 4.69 2.14 -4.46
N TRP A 4 5.12 2.28 -3.20
CA TRP A 4 6.12 3.29 -2.83
C TRP A 4 7.51 2.96 -3.39
N ALA A 5 7.91 1.69 -3.35
CA ALA A 5 9.18 1.26 -3.91
C ALA A 5 9.22 1.45 -5.43
N GLU A 6 8.08 1.25 -6.11
CA GLU A 6 7.93 1.56 -7.53
C GLU A 6 7.94 3.07 -7.81
N PHE A 7 7.27 3.86 -6.97
CA PHE A 7 7.23 5.32 -7.09
C PHE A 7 8.63 5.95 -6.95
N TYR A 8 9.42 5.48 -6.00
CA TYR A 8 10.81 5.92 -5.79
C TYR A 8 11.84 5.08 -6.53
N SER A 9 11.42 4.31 -7.53
CA SER A 9 12.25 3.30 -8.19
C SER A 9 13.50 3.84 -8.89
N ALA A 10 13.63 5.17 -9.06
CA ALA A 10 14.84 5.84 -9.53
C ALA A 10 16.00 5.87 -8.51
N ALA A 11 15.75 5.59 -7.23
CA ALA A 11 16.81 5.44 -6.25
C ALA A 11 17.55 4.11 -6.46
N ASP A 12 18.83 4.18 -6.83
CA ASP A 12 19.63 3.00 -7.20
C ASP A 12 19.67 1.93 -6.10
N GLU A 13 19.68 2.34 -4.83
CA GLU A 13 19.67 1.43 -3.69
C GLU A 13 18.42 0.54 -3.66
N LEU A 14 17.29 1.04 -4.16
CA LEU A 14 16.06 0.24 -4.23
C LEU A 14 16.23 -0.91 -5.24
N HIS A 15 16.96 -0.73 -6.35
CA HIS A 15 17.13 -1.75 -7.39
C HIS A 15 17.56 -3.12 -6.86
N LEU A 16 18.38 -3.13 -5.80
CA LEU A 16 18.87 -4.34 -5.14
C LEU A 16 17.77 -5.24 -4.56
N TYR A 17 16.58 -4.68 -4.33
CA TYR A 17 15.48 -5.35 -3.64
C TYR A 17 14.30 -5.70 -4.57
N ARG A 18 14.42 -5.46 -5.89
CA ARG A 18 13.43 -5.89 -6.89
C ARG A 18 13.38 -7.43 -7.03
N PRO A 19 12.28 -8.02 -7.53
CA PRO A 19 10.96 -7.43 -7.68
C PRO A 19 10.26 -7.23 -6.32
N TYR A 20 9.55 -6.11 -6.18
CA TYR A 20 8.70 -5.85 -5.00
C TYR A 20 7.31 -6.47 -5.12
N THR A 21 6.90 -6.83 -6.33
CA THR A 21 5.51 -7.12 -6.71
C THR A 21 4.93 -8.35 -6.02
N SER A 22 3.83 -8.16 -5.28
CA SER A 22 2.74 -9.12 -5.21
C SER A 22 1.74 -8.80 -6.33
N LYS A 23 0.97 -9.80 -6.79
CA LYS A 23 -0.14 -9.59 -7.74
C LYS A 23 -1.36 -8.92 -7.07
N ASP A 24 -1.39 -8.93 -5.74
CA ASP A 24 -2.53 -8.50 -4.94
C ASP A 24 -2.35 -7.07 -4.44
N ILE A 25 -3.47 -6.33 -4.41
CA ILE A 25 -3.56 -4.97 -3.88
C ILE A 25 -4.12 -5.04 -2.47
N ASP A 26 -3.37 -4.56 -1.48
CA ASP A 26 -3.87 -4.43 -0.11
C ASP A 26 -4.59 -3.10 0.08
N TYR A 27 -5.85 -3.14 0.53
CA TYR A 27 -6.64 -1.95 0.86
C TYR A 27 -7.05 -1.96 2.34
N PHE A 28 -6.66 -0.93 3.10
CA PHE A 28 -7.13 -0.78 4.48
C PHE A 28 -8.57 -0.25 4.50
N GLY A 29 -9.52 -1.10 4.87
CA GLY A 29 -10.93 -0.74 4.80
C GLY A 29 -11.85 -1.81 5.35
N ARG A 30 -13.13 -1.46 5.45
CA ARG A 30 -14.17 -2.36 5.93
C ARG A 30 -14.93 -3.01 4.78
N ARG A 31 -15.68 -4.05 5.11
CA ARG A 31 -16.52 -4.81 4.19
C ARG A 31 -17.46 -3.94 3.35
N GLU A 32 -18.00 -2.85 3.89
CA GLU A 32 -18.89 -1.96 3.14
C GLU A 32 -18.17 -1.27 1.98
N ALA A 33 -16.90 -0.91 2.15
CA ALA A 33 -16.07 -0.35 1.07
C ALA A 33 -15.77 -1.40 0.00
N ALA A 34 -15.48 -2.64 0.41
CA ALA A 34 -15.25 -3.76 -0.51
C ALA A 34 -16.50 -4.04 -1.38
N GLN A 35 -17.69 -4.01 -0.78
CA GLN A 35 -18.94 -4.20 -1.51
C GLN A 35 -19.17 -3.11 -2.56
N LYS A 36 -18.98 -1.84 -2.20
CA LYS A 36 -19.10 -0.72 -3.14
C LYS A 36 -18.10 -0.83 -4.29
N LEU A 37 -16.86 -1.21 -3.97
CA LEU A 37 -15.81 -1.38 -4.98
C LEU A 37 -16.13 -2.54 -5.94
N ALA A 38 -16.55 -3.69 -5.42
CA ALA A 38 -16.95 -4.82 -6.26
C ALA A 38 -18.09 -4.43 -7.21
N GLN A 39 -19.10 -3.71 -6.73
CA GLN A 39 -20.20 -3.21 -7.58
C GLN A 39 -19.70 -2.24 -8.65
N ALA A 40 -18.85 -1.29 -8.29
CA ALA A 40 -18.32 -0.30 -9.23
C ALA A 40 -17.46 -0.94 -10.33
N LEU A 41 -16.75 -2.02 -10.02
CA LEU A 41 -15.89 -2.75 -10.95
C LEU A 41 -16.63 -3.87 -11.72
N GLY A 42 -17.91 -4.12 -11.43
CA GLY A 42 -18.62 -5.30 -11.95
C GLY A 42 -17.97 -6.63 -11.51
N GLY A 43 -17.27 -6.62 -10.37
CA GLY A 43 -16.50 -7.74 -9.82
C GLY A 43 -17.27 -8.59 -8.82
N LYS A 44 -16.56 -9.54 -8.22
CA LYS A 44 -17.03 -10.45 -7.17
C LYS A 44 -16.51 -10.01 -5.81
N LEU A 45 -17.39 -10.08 -4.81
CA LEU A 45 -17.04 -9.91 -3.40
C LEU A 45 -16.96 -11.28 -2.74
N LEU A 46 -15.81 -11.62 -2.15
CA LEU A 46 -15.61 -12.81 -1.34
C LEU A 46 -15.43 -12.40 0.11
N ILE A 47 -16.18 -13.03 1.02
CA ILE A 47 -16.07 -12.78 2.45
C ILE A 47 -15.44 -14.03 3.10
N PRO A 48 -14.30 -13.89 3.80
CA PRO A 48 -13.72 -15.01 4.54
C PRO A 48 -14.73 -15.61 5.54
N GLY A 49 -14.84 -16.93 5.55
CA GLY A 49 -15.67 -17.65 6.52
C GLY A 49 -15.09 -17.60 7.93
N ILE A 50 -15.88 -17.98 8.93
CA ILE A 50 -15.47 -17.99 10.36
C ILE A 50 -14.21 -18.83 10.60
N ASP A 51 -14.00 -19.88 9.80
CA ASP A 51 -12.86 -20.79 9.92
C ASP A 51 -11.60 -20.30 9.16
N ASN A 52 -11.69 -19.22 8.40
CA ASN A 52 -10.54 -18.61 7.74
C ASN A 52 -9.84 -17.67 8.73
N GLN A 53 -8.71 -18.12 9.28
CA GLN A 53 -7.82 -17.29 10.11
C GLN A 53 -6.98 -16.33 9.25
N THR A 54 -7.65 -15.47 8.50
CA THR A 54 -7.00 -14.47 7.65
C THR A 54 -7.20 -13.06 8.20
N PRO A 55 -6.23 -12.14 8.02
CA PRO A 55 -6.40 -10.73 8.40
C PRO A 55 -7.36 -9.97 7.47
N GLU A 56 -7.68 -10.52 6.30
CA GLU A 56 -8.63 -9.94 5.36
C GLU A 56 -10.06 -9.95 5.92
N THR A 57 -10.78 -8.85 5.73
CA THR A 57 -12.20 -8.68 6.04
C THR A 57 -13.10 -8.95 4.83
N ALA A 58 -12.53 -8.82 3.63
CA ALA A 58 -13.17 -9.08 2.35
C ALA A 58 -12.09 -9.16 1.27
N ILE A 59 -12.42 -9.77 0.14
CA ILE A 59 -11.61 -9.79 -1.07
C ILE A 59 -12.49 -9.36 -2.23
N VAL A 60 -11.98 -8.49 -3.10
CA VAL A 60 -12.63 -8.11 -4.35
C VAL A 60 -11.82 -8.68 -5.51
N GLU A 61 -12.49 -9.41 -6.40
CA GLU A 61 -11.91 -9.91 -7.65
C GLU A 61 -12.66 -9.30 -8.83
N ALA A 62 -11.96 -8.69 -9.76
CA ALA A 62 -12.56 -8.05 -10.94
C ALA A 62 -11.67 -8.18 -12.18
N VAL A 63 -12.22 -7.88 -13.35
CA VAL A 63 -11.46 -7.72 -14.59
C VAL A 63 -11.64 -6.29 -15.06
N VAL A 64 -10.56 -5.53 -15.12
CA VAL A 64 -10.55 -4.13 -15.55
C VAL A 64 -9.67 -4.05 -16.80
N ASP A 65 -10.25 -3.62 -17.93
CA ASP A 65 -9.55 -3.52 -19.22
C ASP A 65 -8.78 -4.81 -19.60
N GLY A 66 -9.37 -5.97 -19.31
CA GLY A 66 -8.79 -7.29 -19.58
C GLY A 66 -7.77 -7.78 -18.53
N ILE A 67 -7.48 -6.98 -17.51
CA ILE A 67 -6.55 -7.31 -16.43
C ILE A 67 -7.34 -7.84 -15.24
N ALA A 68 -7.05 -9.09 -14.85
CA ALA A 68 -7.57 -9.65 -13.61
C ALA A 68 -6.90 -8.97 -12.42
N ILE A 69 -7.70 -8.38 -11.53
CA ILE A 69 -7.24 -7.73 -10.31
C ILE A 69 -7.86 -8.40 -9.09
N ARG A 70 -7.05 -8.52 -8.04
CA ARG A 70 -7.44 -8.99 -6.72
C ARG A 70 -7.07 -7.96 -5.68
N ILE A 71 -8.04 -7.58 -4.85
CA ILE A 71 -7.89 -6.54 -3.83
C ILE A 71 -8.28 -7.13 -2.49
N ASP A 72 -7.31 -7.27 -1.60
CA ASP A 72 -7.48 -7.80 -0.25
C ASP A 72 -7.80 -6.64 0.71
N PHE A 73 -8.97 -6.66 1.34
CA PHE A 73 -9.38 -5.63 2.29
C PHE A 73 -8.93 -5.99 3.70
N LEU A 74 -7.95 -5.27 4.23
CA LEU A 74 -7.38 -5.52 5.54
C LEU A 74 -8.13 -4.74 6.62
N GLY A 75 -8.60 -5.44 7.66
CA GLY A 75 -9.21 -4.82 8.84
C GLY A 75 -8.19 -4.29 9.84
N HIS A 76 -6.95 -4.78 9.77
CA HIS A 76 -5.84 -4.36 10.59
C HIS A 76 -4.53 -4.48 9.81
N VAL A 77 -3.56 -3.65 10.18
CA VAL A 77 -2.19 -3.74 9.67
C VAL A 77 -1.28 -4.01 10.88
N LEU A 78 -0.58 -5.14 10.86
CA LEU A 78 0.29 -5.53 11.96
C LEU A 78 1.35 -4.45 12.19
N GLY A 79 1.57 -4.09 13.46
CA GLY A 79 2.56 -3.07 13.85
C GLY A 79 2.10 -1.62 13.79
N VAL A 80 0.87 -1.33 13.31
CA VAL A 80 0.35 0.04 13.18
C VAL A 80 -1.05 0.15 13.78
N ARG A 81 -1.31 1.19 14.57
CA ARG A 81 -2.64 1.36 15.20
C ARG A 81 -3.63 1.87 14.15
N PRO A 82 -4.89 1.40 14.13
CA PRO A 82 -5.89 1.84 13.13
C PRO A 82 -6.06 3.36 13.02
N LYS A 83 -5.99 4.06 14.15
CA LYS A 83 -6.08 5.53 14.22
C LYS A 83 -4.92 6.25 13.52
N GLU A 84 -3.74 5.64 13.45
CA GLU A 84 -2.57 6.20 12.77
C GLU A 84 -2.68 6.01 11.25
N LEU A 85 -3.24 4.88 10.81
CA LEU A 85 -3.51 4.62 9.40
C LEU A 85 -4.44 5.68 8.78
N THR A 86 -5.42 6.17 9.53
CA THR A 86 -6.37 7.18 9.03
C THR A 86 -5.88 8.62 9.21
N ALA A 87 -5.10 8.91 10.25
CA ALA A 87 -4.61 10.27 10.54
C ALA A 87 -3.38 10.67 9.70
N GLY A 88 -2.62 9.69 9.20
CA GLY A 88 -1.34 9.90 8.52
C GLY A 88 -1.33 9.49 7.05
N VAL A 89 -2.48 9.40 6.38
CA VAL A 89 -2.52 9.03 4.95
C VAL A 89 -1.64 9.97 4.14
N ALA A 90 -0.81 9.38 3.28
CA ALA A 90 -0.03 10.10 2.27
C ALA A 90 -0.73 9.95 0.91
N GLU A 91 -0.45 10.84 -0.03
CA GLU A 91 -1.05 10.79 -1.36
C GLU A 91 0.02 10.65 -2.42
N ILE A 92 -0.21 9.76 -3.38
CA ILE A 92 0.56 9.73 -4.62
C ILE A 92 -0.31 10.37 -5.70
N ILE A 93 0.15 11.50 -6.24
CA ILE A 93 -0.52 12.18 -7.34
C ILE A 93 -0.05 11.54 -8.64
N VAL A 94 -0.96 10.90 -9.38
CA VAL A 94 -0.65 10.34 -10.70
C VAL A 94 -1.45 11.07 -11.78
N PRO A 95 -0.82 11.43 -12.91
CA PRO A 95 -1.55 11.91 -14.07
C PRO A 95 -2.37 10.77 -14.67
N TYR A 96 -3.54 11.08 -15.22
CA TYR A 96 -4.32 10.13 -16.02
C TYR A 96 -4.84 10.80 -17.28
N GLU A 97 -4.99 10.00 -18.33
CA GLU A 97 -5.69 10.38 -19.55
C GLU A 97 -6.71 9.29 -19.91
N ARG A 98 -7.98 9.67 -20.07
CA ARG A 98 -9.03 8.72 -20.48
C ARG A 98 -10.06 9.42 -21.35
N ALA A 99 -10.36 8.84 -22.51
CA ALA A 99 -11.38 9.34 -23.44
C ALA A 99 -11.22 10.84 -23.78
N GLY A 100 -9.98 11.31 -23.96
CA GLY A 100 -9.66 12.70 -24.27
C GLY A 100 -9.67 13.66 -23.08
N PHE A 101 -9.88 13.17 -21.86
CA PHE A 101 -9.76 13.96 -20.63
C PHE A 101 -8.42 13.66 -19.96
N ALA A 102 -7.61 14.70 -19.77
CA ALA A 102 -6.40 14.65 -18.95
C ALA A 102 -6.67 15.24 -17.56
N GLY A 103 -6.12 14.63 -16.53
CA GLY A 103 -6.25 15.10 -15.16
C GLY A 103 -5.22 14.48 -14.22
N GLN A 104 -5.43 14.70 -12.93
CA GLN A 104 -4.64 14.08 -11.87
C GLN A 104 -5.58 13.35 -10.93
N VAL A 105 -5.12 12.22 -10.39
CA VAL A 105 -5.80 11.50 -9.31
C VAL A 105 -4.85 11.38 -8.13
N ALA A 106 -5.34 11.80 -6.96
CA ALA A 106 -4.67 11.58 -5.69
C ALA A 106 -5.02 10.17 -5.21
N ILE A 107 -4.03 9.29 -5.16
CA ILE A 107 -4.18 7.93 -4.65
C ILE A 107 -3.79 7.94 -3.17
N PRO A 108 -4.75 7.77 -2.23
CA PRO A 108 -4.43 7.68 -0.82
C PRO A 108 -3.68 6.37 -0.56
N VAL A 109 -2.51 6.49 0.06
CA VAL A 109 -1.62 5.38 0.38
C VAL A 109 -1.18 5.45 1.83
N MET A 110 -0.84 4.29 2.37
CA MET A 110 -0.28 4.19 3.71
C MET A 110 1.06 4.94 3.80
N ASN A 111 1.23 5.77 4.84
CA ASN A 111 2.47 6.51 5.08
C ASN A 111 3.72 5.59 5.04
N PRO A 112 4.84 6.01 4.45
CA PRO A 112 6.10 5.26 4.48
C PRO A 112 6.59 4.85 5.87
N LEU A 113 6.42 5.71 6.90
CA LEU A 113 6.77 5.36 8.29
C LEU A 113 5.96 4.15 8.77
N HIS A 114 4.65 4.18 8.53
CA HIS A 114 3.77 3.07 8.89
C HIS A 114 4.12 1.81 8.08
N CYS A 115 4.53 1.94 6.80
CA CYS A 115 4.98 0.81 6.00
C CYS A 115 6.20 0.14 6.64
N LEU A 116 7.19 0.93 7.09
CA LEU A 116 8.36 0.43 7.82
C LEU A 116 7.96 -0.29 9.12
N GLN A 117 7.12 0.32 9.95
CA GLN A 117 6.61 -0.30 11.17
C GLN A 117 5.95 -1.65 10.89
N SER A 118 5.11 -1.72 9.85
CA SER A 118 4.46 -2.97 9.44
C SER A 118 5.44 -4.02 8.97
N ARG A 119 6.45 -3.67 8.17
CA ARG A 119 7.45 -4.65 7.68
C ARG A 119 8.31 -5.19 8.82
N ILE A 120 8.72 -4.35 9.78
CA ILE A 120 9.44 -4.78 10.99
C ILE A 120 8.56 -5.72 11.83
N ALA A 121 7.31 -5.34 12.08
CA ALA A 121 6.38 -6.14 12.87
C ALA A 121 6.11 -7.50 12.22
N ASN A 122 5.96 -7.55 10.90
CA ASN A 122 5.80 -8.81 10.16
C ASN A 122 7.00 -9.74 10.34
N LEU A 123 8.23 -9.24 10.26
CA LEU A 123 9.43 -10.05 10.47
C LEU A 123 9.54 -10.56 11.91
N HIS A 124 9.23 -9.72 12.89
CA HIS A 124 9.41 -10.05 14.30
C HIS A 124 8.30 -10.96 14.85
N ILE A 125 7.03 -10.65 14.54
CA ILE A 125 5.85 -11.31 15.12
C ILE A 125 5.49 -12.56 14.32
N LEU A 126 5.36 -12.44 13.00
CA LEU A 126 4.96 -13.58 12.16
C LEU A 126 6.10 -14.57 11.95
N LYS A 127 7.33 -14.19 12.33
CA LYS A 127 8.58 -14.93 12.09
C LYS A 127 8.69 -15.45 10.66
N ARG A 128 7.97 -14.83 9.71
CA ARG A 128 7.93 -15.23 8.30
C ARG A 128 9.25 -14.79 7.68
N PRO A 129 10.19 -15.71 7.42
CA PRO A 129 11.50 -15.35 6.93
C PRO A 129 11.53 -15.37 5.40
N ASP A 130 10.38 -15.26 4.73
CA ASP A 130 10.32 -15.33 3.28
C ASP A 130 11.12 -14.18 2.65
N ASP A 131 11.78 -14.48 1.52
CA ASP A 131 12.71 -13.55 0.87
C ASP A 131 12.04 -12.25 0.46
N THR A 132 10.72 -12.27 0.22
CA THR A 132 9.95 -11.08 -0.14
C THR A 132 9.76 -10.17 1.08
N ALA A 133 9.38 -10.71 2.24
CA ALA A 133 9.24 -9.97 3.47
C ALA A 133 10.57 -9.33 3.91
N ARG A 134 11.69 -10.06 3.75
CA ARG A 134 13.03 -9.54 4.01
C ARG A 134 13.40 -8.40 3.07
N ARG A 135 13.19 -8.57 1.75
CA ARG A 135 13.44 -7.50 0.76
C ARG A 135 12.59 -6.27 1.01
N GLN A 136 11.31 -6.45 1.30
CA GLN A 136 10.41 -5.33 1.62
C GLN A 136 10.82 -4.61 2.91
N ALA A 137 11.26 -5.34 3.94
CA ALA A 137 11.76 -4.73 5.16
C ALA A 137 13.07 -3.97 4.96
N ALA A 138 13.96 -4.46 4.09
CA ALA A 138 15.19 -3.78 3.71
C ALA A 138 14.94 -2.55 2.82
N ALA A 139 13.94 -2.59 1.94
CA ALA A 139 13.55 -1.47 1.09
C ALA A 139 12.79 -0.36 1.85
N ALA A 140 12.05 -0.71 2.91
CA ALA A 140 11.23 0.22 3.69
C ALA A 140 11.99 1.45 4.25
N PRO A 141 13.17 1.34 4.88
CA PRO A 141 13.91 2.51 5.35
C PRO A 141 14.37 3.43 4.20
N ILE A 142 14.76 2.86 3.06
CA ILE A 142 15.16 3.64 1.88
C ILE A 142 13.97 4.42 1.33
N VAL A 143 12.81 3.79 1.20
CA VAL A 143 11.57 4.46 0.81
C VAL A 143 11.18 5.58 1.78
N LEU A 144 11.33 5.36 3.09
CA LEU A 144 11.08 6.39 4.10
C LEU A 144 12.04 7.57 3.95
N GLN A 145 13.33 7.30 3.72
CA GLN A 145 14.33 8.33 3.46
C GLN A 145 14.02 9.13 2.19
N GLU A 146 13.64 8.46 1.09
CA GLU A 146 13.25 9.13 -0.15
C GLU A 146 12.00 9.98 0.03
N TYR A 147 11.01 9.50 0.79
CA TYR A 147 9.81 10.27 1.13
C TYR A 147 10.13 11.55 1.89
N ILE A 148 10.95 11.47 2.94
CA ILE A 148 11.37 12.64 3.70
C ILE A 148 12.18 13.59 2.82
N SER A 149 13.10 13.05 2.00
CA SER A 149 13.93 13.84 1.08
C SER A 149 13.10 14.51 -0.01
N HIS A 150 12.03 13.88 -0.48
CA HIS A 150 11.07 14.46 -1.42
C HIS A 150 10.33 15.64 -0.77
N ALA A 151 9.75 15.45 0.43
CA ALA A 151 9.08 16.52 1.15
C ALA A 151 10.01 17.72 1.40
N LEU A 152 11.29 17.46 1.76
CA LEU A 152 12.28 18.51 1.94
C LEU A 152 12.64 19.25 0.63
N ARG A 153 12.74 18.54 -0.50
CA ARG A 153 12.99 19.15 -1.83
C ARG A 153 11.83 20.06 -2.25
N ASP A 154 10.61 19.68 -1.91
CA ASP A 154 9.40 20.45 -2.21
C ASP A 154 9.17 21.60 -1.22
N GLY A 155 10.01 21.73 -0.20
CA GLY A 155 9.88 22.75 0.86
C GLY A 155 8.80 22.43 1.90
N ASP A 156 8.22 21.22 1.88
CA ASP A 156 7.25 20.75 2.88
C ASP A 156 7.96 20.24 4.14
N HIS A 157 8.57 21.17 4.87
CA HIS A 157 9.22 20.89 6.15
C HIS A 157 8.26 20.35 7.22
N ARG A 158 6.96 20.64 7.09
CA ARG A 158 5.94 20.15 8.02
C ARG A 158 5.75 18.66 7.83
N GLU A 159 5.59 18.18 6.61
CA GLU A 159 5.44 16.74 6.33
C GLU A 159 6.71 15.97 6.70
N ALA A 160 7.89 16.52 6.37
CA ALA A 160 9.17 15.93 6.78
C ALA A 160 9.28 15.77 8.30
N THR A 161 8.90 16.80 9.07
CA THR A 161 8.95 16.77 10.54
C THR A 161 7.88 15.89 11.15
N ARG A 162 6.67 15.86 10.58
CA ARG A 162 5.55 15.02 11.05
C ARG A 162 5.83 13.53 10.88
N THR A 163 6.68 13.19 9.92
CA THR A 163 7.05 11.80 9.60
C THR A 163 8.15 11.25 10.52
N LEU A 164 8.88 12.12 11.24
CA LEU A 164 9.90 11.75 12.23
C LEU A 164 9.29 11.62 13.63
#